data_AF-A0A956F609-F1
#
_entry.id   AF-A0A956F609-F1
#
_cell.length_a   1.000
_cell.length_b   1.000
_cell.length_c   1.000
_cell.angle_alpha   90.00
_cell.angle_beta   90.00
_cell.angle_gamma   90.00
#
_symmetry.space_group_name_H-M   'P 1'
#
loop_
_entity.id
_entity.type
_entity.pdbx_description
1 polymer ?
#
loop_
_entity_poly.entity_id
_entity_poly.type
_entity_poly.pdbx_seq_one_letter_code
_entity_poly.pdbx_strand_id
1 'polypeptide(L)'
;MAGPGVDEENRQSAPPSQPSRAWAEVNCAAVADNLREIRRMVGPSVSVLAVVKANGYGHGAVPVARCALAAGATALGVATVDELLELRAAQVKAPILILNTPSPREIPTIVCADGQLIVSDTEEVRRLGRLARELKRKAQVHVAMNIGLQREGASPASTLRVLEECARMTHVELRGLMTHFPTPTDRGRVLAGAGALSR
;
A
#
# COMPACT_ATOMS: atom_id res chain seq x y z
N MET A 1 45.80 -18.44 -36.63
CA MET A 1 45.62 -19.02 -35.27
C MET A 1 44.33 -18.44 -34.73
N ALA A 2 43.24 -19.19 -34.90
CA ALA A 2 41.91 -18.82 -34.45
C ALA A 2 41.77 -19.11 -32.95
N GLY A 3 41.31 -18.14 -32.16
CA GLY A 3 40.85 -18.39 -30.80
C GLY A 3 39.35 -18.67 -30.80
N PRO A 4 38.86 -19.76 -30.19
CA PRO A 4 37.44 -19.86 -29.83
C PRO A 4 37.23 -18.95 -28.61
N GLY A 5 36.12 -18.25 -28.43
CA GLY A 5 34.74 -18.68 -28.65
C GLY A 5 34.07 -18.61 -27.28
N VAL A 6 33.11 -17.70 -27.16
CA VAL A 6 32.00 -17.61 -26.20
C VAL A 6 31.90 -18.70 -25.11
N ASP A 7 31.72 -18.27 -23.86
CA ASP A 7 30.87 -18.97 -22.89
C ASP A 7 30.10 -17.93 -22.08
N GLU A 8 28.99 -17.49 -22.69
CA GLU A 8 27.96 -16.61 -22.15
C GLU A 8 26.91 -17.40 -21.33
N GLU A 9 27.25 -18.61 -20.89
CA GLU A 9 26.28 -19.60 -20.41
C GLU A 9 26.66 -20.15 -19.03
N ASN A 10 26.59 -19.33 -17.96
CA ASN A 10 26.15 -19.88 -16.67
C ASN A 10 25.71 -18.85 -15.61
N ARG A 11 24.52 -18.25 -15.78
CA ARG A 11 23.75 -17.74 -14.63
C ARG A 11 22.66 -18.74 -14.29
N GLN A 12 23.07 -19.94 -13.87
CA GLN A 12 22.17 -20.90 -13.24
C GLN A 12 21.54 -20.25 -12.01
N SER A 13 20.21 -20.14 -12.06
CA SER A 13 19.36 -19.85 -10.91
C SER A 13 19.79 -20.73 -9.75
N ALA A 14 20.18 -20.11 -8.64
CA ALA A 14 20.55 -20.83 -7.43
C ALA A 14 19.42 -21.83 -7.08
N PRO A 15 19.77 -23.08 -6.70
CA PRO A 15 18.78 -24.05 -6.25
C PRO A 15 18.00 -23.46 -5.06
N PRO A 16 16.72 -23.85 -4.85
CA PRO A 16 15.98 -23.41 -3.66
C PRO A 16 16.83 -23.74 -2.43
N SER A 17 17.13 -22.73 -1.64
CA SER A 17 17.93 -22.88 -0.42
C SER A 17 17.30 -23.98 0.43
N GLN A 18 18.12 -24.92 0.91
CA GLN A 18 17.66 -25.91 1.88
C GLN A 18 16.95 -25.16 3.02
N PRO A 19 15.77 -25.63 3.48
CA PRO A 19 15.06 -24.94 4.52
C PRO A 19 15.97 -24.83 5.75
N SER A 20 16.09 -23.61 6.26
CA SER A 20 16.81 -23.33 7.51
C SER A 20 16.39 -24.31 8.60
N ARG A 21 17.33 -24.69 9.47
CA ARG A 21 17.02 -25.55 10.64
C ARG A 21 15.98 -24.94 11.59
N ALA A 22 15.74 -23.63 11.47
CA ALA A 22 14.65 -22.92 12.12
C ALA A 22 13.75 -22.26 11.06
N TRP A 23 12.45 -22.55 11.13
CA TRP A 23 11.43 -22.02 10.25
C TRP A 23 10.16 -21.71 11.05
N ALA A 24 9.31 -20.83 10.52
CA ALA A 24 8.00 -20.53 11.07
C ALA A 24 6.93 -20.87 10.02
N GLU A 25 5.89 -21.57 10.43
CA GLU A 25 4.77 -21.91 9.55
C GLU A 25 3.80 -20.74 9.46
N VAL A 26 3.44 -20.36 8.23
CA VAL A 26 2.31 -19.46 7.98
C VAL A 26 1.08 -20.29 7.64
N ASN A 27 0.15 -20.40 8.57
CA ASN A 27 -1.10 -21.13 8.34
C ASN A 27 -2.07 -20.27 7.50
N CYS A 28 -2.14 -20.53 6.19
CA CYS A 28 -3.09 -19.83 5.31
C CYS A 28 -4.55 -20.05 5.70
N ALA A 29 -4.92 -21.18 6.30
CA ALA A 29 -6.29 -21.41 6.76
C ALA A 29 -6.65 -20.46 7.90
N ALA A 30 -5.74 -20.21 8.84
CA ALA A 30 -5.94 -19.23 9.91
C ALA A 30 -6.10 -17.81 9.35
N VAL A 31 -5.32 -17.42 8.33
CA VAL A 31 -5.49 -16.13 7.64
C VAL A 31 -6.87 -16.04 6.98
N ALA A 32 -7.30 -17.12 6.32
CA ALA A 32 -8.60 -17.17 5.65
C ALA A 32 -9.78 -17.10 6.62
N ASP A 33 -9.69 -17.79 7.76
CA ASP A 33 -10.70 -17.78 8.81
C ASP A 33 -10.84 -16.39 9.45
N ASN A 34 -9.70 -15.75 9.77
CA ASN A 34 -9.69 -14.36 10.26
C ASN A 34 -10.33 -13.40 9.26
N LEU A 35 -9.99 -13.53 7.97
CA LEU A 35 -10.57 -12.66 6.94
C LEU A 35 -12.06 -12.93 6.76
N ARG A 36 -12.51 -14.18 6.89
CA ARG A 36 -13.94 -14.53 6.87
C ARG A 36 -14.70 -13.85 7.99
N GLU A 37 -14.16 -13.85 9.21
CA GLU A 37 -14.79 -13.16 10.34
C GLU A 37 -14.82 -11.65 10.14
N ILE A 38 -13.73 -11.04 9.63
CA ILE A 38 -13.73 -9.61 9.27
C ILE A 38 -14.83 -9.32 8.26
N ARG A 39 -14.95 -10.10 7.18
CA ARG A 39 -15.99 -9.95 6.15
C ARG A 39 -17.40 -10.13 6.71
N ARG A 40 -17.59 -11.04 7.67
CA ARG A 40 -18.86 -11.20 8.39
C ARG A 40 -19.23 -9.95 9.18
N MET A 41 -18.25 -9.27 9.77
CA MET A 41 -18.47 -8.03 10.54
C MET A 41 -18.73 -6.81 9.65
N VAL A 42 -17.96 -6.63 8.57
CA VAL A 42 -18.08 -5.43 7.71
C VAL A 42 -19.14 -5.57 6.62
N GLY A 43 -19.56 -6.79 6.31
CA GLY A 43 -20.55 -7.09 5.27
C GLY A 43 -19.95 -7.30 3.87
N PRO A 44 -20.72 -7.90 2.95
CA PRO A 44 -20.22 -8.35 1.65
C PRO A 44 -19.91 -7.20 0.66
N SER A 45 -20.48 -6.01 0.87
CA SER A 45 -20.25 -4.83 0.04
C SER A 45 -18.97 -4.06 0.40
N VAL A 46 -18.30 -4.44 1.50
CA VAL A 46 -17.09 -3.76 1.97
C VAL A 46 -15.86 -4.57 1.57
N SER A 47 -15.04 -3.97 0.71
CA SER A 47 -13.73 -4.52 0.35
C SER A 47 -12.77 -4.47 1.53
N VAL A 48 -11.91 -5.49 1.65
CA VAL A 48 -10.90 -5.57 2.71
C VAL A 48 -9.50 -5.39 2.13
N LEU A 49 -8.77 -4.42 2.67
CA LEU A 49 -7.34 -4.21 2.42
C LEU A 49 -6.55 -4.91 3.54
N ALA A 50 -5.73 -5.90 3.18
CA ALA A 50 -4.91 -6.62 4.13
C ALA A 50 -3.55 -5.92 4.32
N VAL A 51 -3.29 -5.41 5.52
CA VAL A 51 -2.03 -4.72 5.82
C VAL A 51 -0.96 -5.76 6.17
N VAL A 52 0.10 -5.82 5.35
CA VAL A 52 1.19 -6.81 5.45
C VAL A 52 2.56 -6.15 5.66
N LYS A 53 2.58 -4.93 6.19
CA LYS A 53 3.81 -4.21 6.59
C LYS A 53 4.60 -4.96 7.67
N ALA A 54 5.83 -4.50 7.91
CA ALA A 54 6.78 -5.09 8.85
C ALA A 54 6.96 -6.59 8.61
N ASN A 55 7.21 -6.96 7.35
CA ASN A 55 7.35 -8.35 6.91
C ASN A 55 6.12 -9.22 7.29
N GLY A 56 4.90 -8.76 6.97
CA GLY A 56 3.68 -9.46 7.37
C GLY A 56 3.53 -9.59 8.88
N TYR A 57 3.89 -8.53 9.63
CA TYR A 57 3.95 -8.55 11.10
C TYR A 57 4.84 -9.69 11.63
N GLY A 58 6.00 -9.90 10.99
CA GLY A 58 6.97 -10.94 11.33
C GLY A 58 6.69 -12.33 10.76
N HIS A 59 5.56 -12.55 10.09
CA HIS A 59 5.18 -13.86 9.53
C HIS A 59 5.70 -14.09 8.10
N GLY A 60 6.22 -13.06 7.44
CA GLY A 60 6.59 -13.09 6.02
C GLY A 60 5.58 -12.33 5.17
N ALA A 61 6.00 -11.21 4.55
CA ALA A 61 5.11 -10.37 3.75
C ALA A 61 4.49 -11.13 2.56
N VAL A 62 5.33 -11.80 1.76
CA VAL A 62 4.89 -12.56 0.58
C VAL A 62 3.92 -13.72 0.90
N PRO A 63 4.23 -14.65 1.83
CA PRO A 63 3.31 -15.74 2.15
C PRO A 63 1.98 -15.23 2.71
N VAL A 64 2.01 -14.26 3.65
CA VAL A 64 0.78 -13.69 4.21
C VAL A 64 -0.05 -12.97 3.15
N ALA A 65 0.58 -12.18 2.28
CA ALA A 65 -0.09 -11.49 1.18
C ALA A 65 -0.82 -12.49 0.25
N ARG A 66 -0.17 -13.60 -0.11
CA ARG A 66 -0.79 -14.64 -0.94
C ARG A 66 -1.97 -15.31 -0.25
N CYS A 67 -1.83 -15.69 1.02
CA CYS A 67 -2.94 -16.27 1.78
C CYS A 67 -4.13 -15.28 1.86
N ALA A 68 -3.85 -14.00 2.16
CA ALA A 68 -4.89 -12.97 2.31
C ALA A 68 -5.62 -12.67 1.00
N LEU A 69 -4.89 -12.56 -0.12
CA LEU A 69 -5.48 -12.37 -1.45
C LEU A 69 -6.32 -13.57 -1.87
N ALA A 70 -5.83 -14.80 -1.65
CA ALA A 70 -6.58 -16.02 -1.93
C ALA A 70 -7.86 -16.14 -1.08
N ALA A 71 -7.84 -15.63 0.15
CA ALA A 71 -9.00 -15.55 1.02
C ALA A 71 -9.97 -14.39 0.67
N GLY A 72 -9.63 -13.55 -0.31
CA GLY A 72 -10.49 -12.52 -0.86
C GLY A 72 -10.23 -11.10 -0.37
N ALA A 73 -9.04 -10.81 0.16
CA ALA A 73 -8.58 -9.43 0.29
C ALA A 73 -8.43 -8.83 -1.12
N THR A 74 -8.86 -7.59 -1.31
CA THR A 74 -8.91 -6.95 -2.64
C THR A 74 -7.70 -6.08 -2.91
N ALA A 75 -6.95 -5.72 -1.86
CA ALA A 75 -5.76 -4.88 -1.90
C ALA A 75 -4.85 -5.20 -0.71
N LEU A 76 -3.62 -4.73 -0.76
CA LEU A 76 -2.64 -4.84 0.31
C LEU A 76 -2.20 -3.46 0.80
N GLY A 77 -1.79 -3.40 2.06
CA GLY A 77 -1.15 -2.22 2.67
C GLY A 77 0.26 -2.52 3.14
N VAL A 78 1.22 -1.66 2.81
CA VAL A 78 2.62 -1.73 3.26
C VAL A 78 3.06 -0.40 3.85
N ALA A 79 4.22 -0.36 4.52
CA ALA A 79 4.77 0.85 5.12
C ALA A 79 5.88 1.51 4.28
N THR A 80 6.62 0.74 3.48
CA THR A 80 7.80 1.23 2.74
C THR A 80 7.78 0.89 1.26
N VAL A 81 8.63 1.57 0.48
CA VAL A 81 8.85 1.24 -0.93
C VAL A 81 9.50 -0.13 -1.11
N ASP A 82 10.36 -0.55 -0.19
CA ASP A 82 11.03 -1.85 -0.27
C ASP A 82 10.04 -3.00 -0.11
N GLU A 83 9.08 -2.89 0.80
CA GLU A 83 8.00 -3.87 0.96
C GLU A 83 7.10 -3.93 -0.28
N LEU A 84 6.83 -2.79 -0.93
CA LEU A 84 6.15 -2.76 -2.23
C LEU A 84 6.95 -3.54 -3.28
N LEU A 85 8.25 -3.26 -3.41
CA LEU A 85 9.12 -3.88 -4.40
C LEU A 85 9.27 -5.39 -4.16
N GLU A 86 9.36 -5.82 -2.91
CA GLU A 86 9.38 -7.24 -2.52
C GLU A 86 8.13 -7.97 -3.04
N LEU A 87 6.94 -7.41 -2.78
CA LEU A 87 5.68 -7.98 -3.25
C LEU A 87 5.59 -7.99 -4.78
N ARG A 88 6.06 -6.94 -5.46
CA ARG A 88 6.09 -6.88 -6.93
C ARG A 88 7.08 -7.89 -7.52
N ALA A 89 8.25 -8.08 -6.92
CA ALA A 89 9.22 -9.11 -7.31
C ALA A 89 8.61 -10.53 -7.17
N ALA A 90 7.82 -10.75 -6.13
CA ALA A 90 7.04 -11.97 -5.90
C ALA A 90 5.79 -12.11 -6.82
N GLN A 91 5.66 -11.25 -7.82
CA GLN A 91 4.59 -11.21 -8.83
C GLN A 91 3.19 -10.91 -8.27
N VAL A 92 3.08 -10.26 -7.11
CA VAL A 92 1.78 -9.79 -6.61
C VAL A 92 1.29 -8.66 -7.51
N LYS A 93 0.11 -8.83 -8.12
CA LYS A 93 -0.51 -7.84 -9.04
C LYS A 93 -1.66 -7.05 -8.42
N ALA A 94 -2.10 -7.42 -7.21
CA ALA A 94 -3.14 -6.68 -6.50
C ALA A 94 -2.72 -5.21 -6.25
N PRO A 95 -3.67 -4.28 -6.07
CA PRO A 95 -3.38 -2.93 -5.59
C PRO A 95 -2.60 -2.96 -4.28
N ILE A 96 -1.53 -2.17 -4.18
CA ILE A 96 -0.71 -2.05 -2.96
C ILE A 96 -0.66 -0.58 -2.57
N LEU A 97 -1.18 -0.25 -1.39
CA LEU A 97 -1.14 1.09 -0.80
C LEU A 97 0.03 1.21 0.17
N ILE A 98 0.86 2.24 -0.01
CA ILE A 98 1.85 2.65 0.97
C ILE A 98 1.16 3.55 1.99
N LEU A 99 1.17 3.12 3.25
CA LEU A 99 0.42 3.72 4.34
C LEU A 99 1.14 4.88 5.05
N ASN A 100 2.40 5.15 4.69
CA ASN A 100 3.18 6.27 5.19
C ASN A 100 3.43 7.26 4.05
N THR A 101 3.70 8.52 4.39
CA THR A 101 4.11 9.51 3.39
C THR A 101 5.49 9.15 2.83
N PRO A 102 5.63 8.88 1.51
CA PRO A 102 6.93 8.57 0.93
C PRO A 102 7.82 9.82 0.87
N SER A 103 9.13 9.63 0.93
CA SER A 103 10.05 10.71 0.65
C SER A 103 9.98 11.12 -0.83
N PRO A 104 10.31 12.38 -1.16
CA PRO A 104 10.46 12.88 -2.52
C PRO A 104 11.19 11.98 -3.52
N ARG A 105 12.18 11.21 -3.05
CA ARG A 105 13.06 10.36 -3.87
C ARG A 105 12.47 8.99 -4.15
N GLU A 106 11.56 8.51 -3.30
CA GLU A 106 10.93 7.19 -3.45
C GLU A 106 9.75 7.21 -4.42
N ILE A 107 9.09 8.37 -4.57
CA ILE A 107 7.89 8.54 -5.40
C ILE A 107 8.06 7.99 -6.83
N PRO A 108 9.14 8.28 -7.59
CA PRO A 108 9.32 7.69 -8.92
C PRO A 108 9.28 6.17 -8.92
N THR A 109 9.97 5.54 -7.97
CA THR A 109 10.02 4.08 -7.82
C THR A 109 8.64 3.52 -7.53
N ILE A 110 7.89 4.16 -6.64
CA ILE A 110 6.52 3.75 -6.28
C ILE A 110 5.60 3.83 -7.49
N VAL A 111 5.60 4.94 -8.23
CA VAL A 111 4.76 5.13 -9.43
C VAL A 111 5.13 4.13 -10.53
N CYS A 112 6.42 3.87 -10.75
CA CYS A 112 6.89 2.89 -11.73
C CYS A 112 6.53 1.44 -11.34
N ALA A 113 6.49 1.14 -10.04
CA ALA A 113 6.09 -0.16 -9.48
C ALA A 113 4.57 -0.33 -9.30
N ASP A 114 3.76 0.62 -9.81
CA ASP A 114 2.30 0.62 -9.70
C ASP A 114 1.80 0.57 -8.23
N GLY A 115 2.47 1.31 -7.35
CA GLY A 115 2.06 1.52 -5.97
C GLY A 115 1.07 2.67 -5.84
N GLN A 116 0.17 2.56 -4.86
CA GLN A 116 -0.75 3.62 -4.47
C GLN A 116 -0.14 4.43 -3.32
N LEU A 117 -0.36 5.74 -3.37
CA LEU A 117 0.23 6.72 -2.48
C LEU A 117 -0.81 7.38 -1.60
N ILE A 118 -0.37 7.95 -0.50
CA ILE A 118 -1.17 8.87 0.31
C ILE A 118 -0.70 10.30 0.03
N VAL A 119 -1.65 11.23 -0.07
CA VAL A 119 -1.42 12.67 -0.16
C VAL A 119 -2.28 13.41 0.86
N SER A 120 -1.79 14.54 1.33
CA SER A 120 -2.39 15.29 2.44
C SER A 120 -2.48 16.80 2.21
N ASP A 121 -1.84 17.32 1.18
CA ASP A 121 -1.98 18.72 0.78
C ASP A 121 -1.92 18.91 -0.75
N THR A 122 -2.28 20.12 -1.19
CA THR A 122 -2.34 20.45 -2.62
C THR A 122 -0.96 20.55 -3.28
N GLU A 123 0.08 20.89 -2.54
CA GLU A 123 1.44 20.98 -3.08
C GLU A 123 2.01 19.59 -3.38
N GLU A 124 1.79 18.63 -2.48
CA GLU A 124 2.10 17.21 -2.69
C GLU A 124 1.43 16.69 -3.97
N VAL A 125 0.13 16.95 -4.13
CA VAL A 125 -0.63 16.55 -5.33
C VAL A 125 -0.04 17.17 -6.59
N ARG A 126 0.27 18.46 -6.58
CA ARG A 126 0.87 19.16 -7.73
C ARG A 126 2.23 18.61 -8.08
N ARG A 127 3.09 18.38 -7.09
CA ARG A 127 4.43 17.83 -7.26
C ARG A 127 4.36 16.41 -7.83
N LEU A 128 3.48 15.58 -7.28
CA LEU A 128 3.25 14.22 -7.74
C LEU A 128 2.73 14.20 -9.18
N GLY A 129 1.78 15.06 -9.53
CA GLY A 129 1.24 15.10 -10.89
C GLY A 129 2.24 15.59 -11.94
N ARG A 130 3.14 16.54 -11.60
CA ARG A 130 4.26 16.92 -12.49
C ARG A 130 5.20 15.74 -12.74
N LEU A 131 5.58 15.04 -11.68
CA LEU A 131 6.47 13.88 -11.73
C LEU A 131 5.84 12.70 -12.49
N ALA A 132 4.56 12.40 -12.24
CA ALA A 132 3.82 11.37 -12.93
C ALA A 132 3.74 11.66 -14.45
N ARG A 133 3.53 12.92 -14.82
CA ARG A 133 3.59 13.38 -16.22
C ARG A 133 4.95 13.16 -16.86
N GLU A 134 6.04 13.49 -16.16
CA GLU A 134 7.41 13.25 -16.64
C GLU A 134 7.69 11.75 -16.85
N LEU A 135 7.19 10.91 -15.94
CA LEU A 135 7.28 9.45 -16.03
C LEU A 135 6.33 8.84 -17.07
N LYS A 136 5.44 9.64 -17.69
CA LYS A 136 4.37 9.19 -18.59
C LYS A 136 3.50 8.10 -17.96
N ARG A 137 3.20 8.24 -16.66
CA ARG A 137 2.38 7.33 -15.86
C ARG A 137 1.32 8.11 -15.08
N LYS A 138 0.32 7.41 -14.57
CA LYS A 138 -0.61 7.97 -13.59
C LYS A 138 -0.15 7.61 -12.18
N ALA A 139 -0.10 8.60 -11.30
CA ALA A 139 0.09 8.35 -9.88
C ALA A 139 -1.28 8.06 -9.24
N GLN A 140 -1.42 6.91 -8.61
CA GLN A 140 -2.63 6.52 -7.91
C GLN A 140 -2.57 7.01 -6.47
N VAL A 141 -3.57 7.78 -6.01
CA VAL A 141 -3.52 8.44 -4.71
C VAL A 141 -4.78 8.21 -3.88
N HIS A 142 -4.60 8.12 -2.57
CA HIS A 142 -5.63 8.29 -1.58
C HIS A 142 -5.38 9.59 -0.82
N VAL A 143 -6.41 10.39 -0.61
CA VAL A 143 -6.30 11.55 0.28
C VAL A 143 -6.39 11.06 1.71
N ALA A 144 -5.37 11.32 2.54
CA ALA A 144 -5.47 11.08 3.98
C ALA A 144 -6.01 12.31 4.67
N MET A 145 -7.03 12.12 5.50
CA MET A 145 -7.61 13.12 6.38
C MET A 145 -7.23 12.79 7.82
N ASN A 146 -6.75 13.80 8.54
CA ASN A 146 -6.39 13.70 9.94
C ASN A 146 -7.59 14.08 10.81
N ILE A 147 -8.13 13.10 11.55
CA ILE A 147 -9.26 13.30 12.47
C ILE A 147 -8.86 13.17 13.96
N GLY A 148 -7.57 13.29 14.29
CA GLY A 148 -7.12 13.32 15.69
C GLY A 148 -5.92 12.45 16.02
N LEU A 149 -5.34 11.72 15.06
CA LEU A 149 -4.05 11.05 15.27
C LEU A 149 -2.88 12.07 15.28
N GLN A 150 -3.05 13.23 14.63
CA GLN A 150 -2.05 14.30 14.58
C GLN A 150 -0.66 13.85 14.10
N ARG A 151 -0.63 12.83 13.24
CA ARG A 151 0.60 12.26 12.69
C ARG A 151 0.78 12.62 11.21
N GLU A 152 -0.23 12.32 10.40
CA GLU A 152 -0.24 12.51 8.94
C GLU A 152 -1.68 12.80 8.48
N GLY A 153 -1.83 13.51 7.35
CA GLY A 153 -3.13 13.78 6.71
C GLY A 153 -3.57 15.25 6.76
N ALA A 154 -4.40 15.62 5.78
CA ALA A 154 -5.04 16.92 5.63
C ALA A 154 -5.95 17.20 6.84
N SER A 155 -6.10 18.46 7.23
CA SER A 155 -7.17 18.80 8.18
C SER A 155 -8.54 18.57 7.53
N PRO A 156 -9.60 18.33 8.31
CA PRO A 156 -10.98 18.30 7.80
C PRO A 156 -11.28 19.47 6.85
N ALA A 157 -10.90 20.68 7.24
CA ALA A 157 -11.13 21.89 6.47
C ALA A 157 -10.34 21.97 5.15
N SER A 158 -9.13 21.38 5.09
CA SER A 158 -8.32 21.38 3.86
C SER A 158 -8.58 20.19 2.95
N THR A 159 -9.21 19.12 3.44
CA THR A 159 -9.40 17.86 2.71
C THR A 159 -10.12 18.04 1.36
N LEU A 160 -11.18 18.86 1.33
CA LEU A 160 -11.90 19.16 0.08
C LEU A 160 -10.98 19.80 -0.97
N ARG A 161 -10.13 20.74 -0.56
CA ARG A 161 -9.18 21.40 -1.48
C ARG A 161 -8.18 20.41 -2.07
N VAL A 162 -7.75 19.42 -1.30
CA VAL A 162 -6.85 18.36 -1.77
C VAL A 162 -7.56 17.45 -2.77
N LEU A 163 -8.81 17.05 -2.49
CA LEU A 163 -9.62 16.25 -3.41
C LEU A 163 -9.85 16.97 -4.75
N GLU A 164 -10.20 18.25 -4.71
CA GLU A 164 -10.35 19.08 -5.89
C GLU A 164 -9.05 19.22 -6.69
N GLU A 165 -7.91 19.37 -6.00
CA GLU A 165 -6.61 19.41 -6.66
C GLU A 165 -6.30 18.08 -7.36
N CYS A 166 -6.58 16.94 -6.73
CA CYS A 166 -6.44 15.63 -7.36
C CYS A 166 -7.29 15.53 -8.63
N ALA A 167 -8.55 16.00 -8.57
CA ALA A 167 -9.48 15.95 -9.71
C ALA A 167 -9.05 16.84 -10.89
N ARG A 168 -8.32 17.93 -10.65
CA ARG A 168 -7.79 18.82 -11.70
C ARG A 168 -6.58 18.24 -12.44
N MET A 169 -5.88 17.25 -11.87
CA MET A 169 -4.60 16.76 -12.38
C MET A 169 -4.79 15.54 -13.28
N THR A 170 -4.43 15.65 -14.56
CA THR A 170 -4.62 14.58 -15.57
C THR A 170 -3.79 13.33 -15.32
N HIS A 171 -2.67 13.44 -14.60
CA HIS A 171 -1.74 12.36 -14.29
C HIS A 171 -1.83 11.89 -12.83
N VAL A 172 -2.86 12.33 -12.10
CA VAL A 172 -3.20 11.85 -10.76
C VAL A 172 -4.54 11.13 -10.84
N GLU A 173 -4.60 9.93 -10.29
CA GLU A 173 -5.82 9.14 -10.21
C GLU A 173 -6.23 9.03 -8.74
N LEU A 174 -7.31 9.74 -8.38
CA LEU A 174 -7.90 9.65 -7.05
C LEU A 174 -8.58 8.28 -6.86
N ARG A 175 -8.04 7.47 -5.95
CA ARG A 175 -8.53 6.13 -5.58
C ARG A 175 -9.44 6.13 -4.35
N GLY A 176 -9.29 7.09 -3.46
CA GLY A 176 -10.09 7.13 -2.24
C GLY A 176 -9.75 8.27 -1.29
N LEU A 177 -10.56 8.37 -0.23
CA LEU A 177 -10.35 9.20 0.96
C LEU A 177 -10.21 8.25 2.14
N MET A 178 -9.21 8.46 2.98
CA MET A 178 -8.97 7.60 4.14
C MET A 178 -8.62 8.42 5.39
N THR A 179 -8.68 7.75 6.53
CA THR A 179 -8.22 8.29 7.82
C THR A 179 -7.73 7.16 8.71
N HIS A 180 -7.11 7.51 9.83
CA HIS A 180 -6.71 6.54 10.86
C HIS A 180 -7.25 6.96 12.22
N PHE A 181 -7.96 6.06 12.88
CA PHE A 181 -8.53 6.34 14.19
C PHE A 181 -7.43 6.34 15.26
N PRO A 182 -7.34 7.40 16.11
CA PRO A 182 -6.35 7.46 17.18
C PRO A 182 -6.62 6.45 18.29
N THR A 183 -7.89 6.07 18.49
CA THR A 183 -8.30 5.15 19.56
C THR A 183 -9.48 4.32 19.04
N PRO A 184 -9.23 3.19 18.35
CA PRO A 184 -10.28 2.44 17.65
C PRO A 184 -11.37 1.86 18.57
N THR A 185 -11.12 1.80 19.88
CA THR A 185 -12.06 1.31 20.89
C THR A 185 -12.88 2.42 21.57
N ASP A 186 -12.51 3.70 21.41
CA ASP A 186 -13.23 4.83 22.00
C ASP A 186 -14.13 5.50 20.96
N ARG A 187 -15.39 5.04 20.90
CA ARG A 187 -16.40 5.60 19.98
C ARG A 187 -16.60 7.10 20.16
N GLY A 188 -16.47 7.63 21.39
CA GLY A 188 -16.66 9.05 21.67
C GLY A 188 -15.58 9.90 21.02
N ARG A 189 -14.32 9.50 21.15
CA ARG A 189 -13.18 10.18 20.51
C ARG A 189 -13.19 10.03 18.99
N VAL A 190 -13.55 8.85 18.48
CA VAL A 190 -13.72 8.61 17.04
C VAL A 190 -14.77 9.55 16.45
N LEU A 191 -15.94 9.63 17.09
CA LEU A 191 -17.02 10.49 16.63
C LEU A 191 -16.73 11.98 16.85
N ALA A 192 -16.00 12.37 17.90
CA ALA A 192 -15.58 13.75 18.10
C ALA A 192 -14.61 14.22 17.00
N GLY A 193 -13.66 13.37 16.61
CA GLY A 193 -12.77 13.61 15.48
C GLY A 193 -13.53 13.76 14.16
N ALA A 194 -14.57 12.95 13.95
CA ALA A 194 -15.44 13.05 12.80
C ALA A 194 -16.42 14.24 12.88
N GLY A 195 -16.88 14.64 14.07
CA GLY A 195 -17.81 15.75 14.28
C GLY A 195 -17.24 17.13 13.96
N ALA A 196 -15.91 17.24 13.88
CA ALA A 196 -15.23 18.41 13.32
C ALA A 196 -15.49 18.60 11.81
N LEU A 197 -16.06 17.59 11.12
CA LEU A 197 -16.46 17.66 9.69
C LEU A 197 -17.86 18.27 9.48
N SER A 198 -18.65 18.40 10.55
CA SER A 198 -20.06 18.84 10.49
C SER A 198 -20.25 20.34 10.71
N ARG A 199 -19.17 21.13 10.66
CA ARG A 199 -19.18 22.59 10.84
C ARG A 199 -18.64 23.30 9.62
#